data_AF-A0A3A8W1Z5-F1
#
_entry.id   AF-A0A3A8W1Z5-F1
#
_cell.length_a   1.000
_cell.length_b   1.000
_cell.length_c   1.000
_cell.angle_alpha   90.00
_cell.angle_beta   90.00
_cell.angle_gamma   90.00
#
_symmetry.space_group_name_H-M   'P 1'
#
loop_
_entity.id
_entity.type
_entity.pdbx_description
1 polymer ?
#
loop_
_entity_poly.entity_id
_entity_poly.type
_entity_poly.pdbx_seq_one_letter_code
_entity_poly.pdbx_strand_id
1 'polypeptide(L)'
;MDNYKLEPLTDFERKFATENHNLVYDFLHRHGYSLENYYDVAIFGFLKAVQIYNRREDLRKKYAFPFISLQYIRSEIGNHCRMEDAKKRNPSGTLVSLDAEYADTENLYNCIGVVGGKSPESEIVAMERMTEMIG
;
A
#
# COMPACT_ATOMS: atom_id res chain seq x y z
N MET A 1 9.06 -4.72 -4.73
CA MET A 1 8.61 -4.73 -6.13
C MET A 1 9.42 -3.67 -6.86
N ASP A 2 9.97 -4.01 -8.03
CA ASP A 2 10.66 -3.03 -8.88
C ASP A 2 9.75 -1.81 -9.12
N ASN A 3 10.36 -0.65 -9.38
CA ASN A 3 9.64 0.61 -9.58
C ASN A 3 8.88 0.57 -10.93
N TYR A 4 7.80 -0.19 -10.97
CA TYR A 4 6.98 -0.41 -12.16
C TYR A 4 6.19 0.87 -12.44
N LYS A 5 6.52 1.50 -13.57
CA LYS A 5 5.85 2.69 -14.06
C LYS A 5 4.59 2.29 -14.80
N LEU A 6 3.45 2.85 -14.39
CA LEU A 6 2.17 2.64 -15.05
C LEU A 6 2.19 3.28 -16.44
N GLU A 7 1.84 2.49 -17.46
CA GLU A 7 1.72 2.95 -18.84
C GLU A 7 0.23 3.13 -19.23
N PRO A 8 -0.09 3.76 -20.38
CA PRO A 8 -1.46 3.75 -20.87
C PRO A 8 -2.02 2.32 -21.00
N LEU A 9 -3.26 2.12 -20.54
CA LEU A 9 -3.94 0.82 -20.65
C LEU A 9 -4.39 0.58 -22.09
N THR A 10 -4.15 -0.65 -22.57
CA THR A 10 -4.80 -1.18 -23.77
C THR A 10 -6.31 -1.35 -23.54
N ASP A 11 -7.09 -1.50 -24.61
CA ASP A 11 -8.55 -1.68 -24.47
C ASP A 11 -8.93 -2.97 -23.75
N PHE A 12 -8.12 -4.02 -23.93
CA PHE A 12 -8.26 -5.25 -23.17
C PHE A 12 -8.00 -5.02 -21.67
N GLU A 13 -6.90 -4.36 -21.32
CA GLU A 13 -6.58 -4.02 -19.93
C GLU A 13 -7.64 -3.12 -19.30
N ARG A 14 -8.20 -2.18 -20.07
CA ARG A 14 -9.28 -1.28 -19.61
C ARG A 14 -10.54 -2.05 -19.28
N LYS A 15 -10.97 -2.94 -20.18
CA LYS A 15 -12.14 -3.80 -19.95
C LYS A 15 -11.93 -4.69 -18.72
N PHE A 16 -10.77 -5.33 -18.64
CA PHE A 16 -10.40 -6.19 -17.51
C PHE A 16 -10.37 -5.42 -16.18
N ALA A 17 -9.87 -4.18 -16.18
CA ALA A 17 -9.89 -3.31 -15.01
C ALA A 17 -11.34 -2.98 -14.58
N THR A 18 -12.21 -2.61 -15.53
CA THR A 18 -13.64 -2.34 -15.24
C THR A 18 -14.34 -3.54 -14.62
N GLU A 19 -14.08 -4.75 -15.11
CA GLU A 19 -14.70 -5.98 -14.61
C GLU A 19 -14.24 -6.35 -13.18
N ASN A 20 -13.04 -5.93 -12.77
CA ASN A 20 -12.41 -6.37 -11.52
C ASN A 20 -12.20 -5.25 -10.49
N HIS A 21 -12.58 -4.00 -10.77
CA HIS A 21 -12.29 -2.87 -9.88
C HIS A 21 -12.91 -2.97 -8.48
N ASN A 22 -13.91 -3.84 -8.28
CA ASN A 22 -14.53 -4.11 -6.98
C ASN A 22 -13.53 -4.64 -5.95
N LEU A 23 -12.44 -5.28 -6.41
CA LEU A 23 -11.34 -5.71 -5.54
C LEU A 23 -10.70 -4.55 -4.77
N VAL A 24 -10.74 -3.33 -5.31
CA VAL A 24 -10.25 -2.13 -4.61
C VAL A 24 -11.16 -1.78 -3.45
N TYR A 25 -12.46 -1.74 -3.68
CA TYR A 25 -13.45 -1.45 -2.63
C TYR A 25 -13.42 -2.53 -1.54
N ASP A 26 -13.40 -3.80 -1.92
CA ASP A 26 -13.34 -4.92 -0.98
C ASP A 26 -12.08 -4.87 -0.11
N PHE A 27 -10.93 -4.55 -0.71
CA PHE A 27 -9.68 -4.41 0.03
C PHE A 27 -9.75 -3.25 1.02
N LEU A 28 -10.17 -2.06 0.57
CA LEU A 28 -10.25 -0.88 1.43
C LEU A 28 -11.22 -1.10 2.59
N HIS A 29 -12.39 -1.66 2.31
CA HIS A 29 -13.40 -1.97 3.32
C HIS A 29 -12.86 -2.99 4.34
N ARG A 30 -12.27 -4.10 3.88
CA ARG A 30 -11.74 -5.16 4.74
C ARG A 30 -10.62 -4.67 5.67
N HIS A 31 -9.81 -3.72 5.21
CA HIS A 31 -8.67 -3.19 5.95
C HIS A 31 -8.97 -1.87 6.70
N GLY A 32 -10.21 -1.37 6.65
CA GLY A 32 -10.62 -0.16 7.36
C GLY A 32 -10.05 1.14 6.78
N TYR A 33 -9.64 1.14 5.51
CA TYR A 33 -9.17 2.34 4.84
C TYR A 33 -10.37 3.19 4.36
N SER A 34 -10.31 4.50 4.62
CA SER A 34 -11.29 5.44 4.07
C SER A 34 -11.20 5.49 2.55
N LEU A 35 -12.33 5.31 1.86
CA LEU A 35 -12.42 5.45 0.40
C LEU A 35 -11.95 6.84 -0.05
N GLU A 36 -12.37 7.90 0.64
CA GLU A 36 -12.02 9.28 0.31
C GLU A 36 -10.50 9.50 0.32
N ASN A 37 -9.79 8.89 1.28
CA ASN A 37 -8.36 9.15 1.48
C ASN A 37 -7.46 8.16 0.71
N TYR A 38 -7.95 6.96 0.41
CA TYR A 38 -7.10 5.87 -0.08
C TYR A 38 -7.54 5.29 -1.42
N TYR A 39 -8.70 5.66 -1.98
CA TYR A 39 -9.13 5.11 -3.27
C TYR A 39 -8.15 5.45 -4.39
N ASP A 40 -7.71 6.71 -4.50
CA ASP A 40 -6.76 7.14 -5.54
C ASP A 40 -5.42 6.41 -5.41
N VAL A 41 -4.93 6.22 -4.19
CA VAL A 41 -3.68 5.47 -3.95
C VAL A 41 -3.87 3.99 -4.31
N ALA A 42 -4.97 3.39 -3.89
CA ALA A 42 -5.26 1.98 -4.11
C ALA A 42 -5.49 1.66 -5.59
N ILE A 43 -6.20 2.52 -6.32
CA ILE A 43 -6.50 2.31 -7.74
C ILE A 43 -5.21 2.31 -8.57
N PHE A 44 -4.19 3.10 -8.22
CA PHE A 44 -2.89 3.02 -8.90
C PHE A 44 -2.20 1.67 -8.69
N GLY A 45 -2.23 1.11 -7.48
CA GLY A 45 -1.74 -0.24 -7.22
C GLY A 45 -2.50 -1.29 -8.03
N PHE A 46 -3.83 -1.21 -8.06
CA PHE A 46 -4.68 -2.09 -8.86
C PHE A 46 -4.38 -2.02 -10.36
N LEU A 47 -4.26 -0.82 -10.93
CA LEU A 47 -3.96 -0.64 -12.35
C LEU A 47 -2.58 -1.18 -12.73
N LYS A 48 -1.58 -1.02 -11.85
CA LYS A 48 -0.25 -1.65 -12.04
C LYS A 48 -0.38 -3.17 -12.07
N ALA A 49 -1.19 -3.75 -11.17
CA ALA A 49 -1.45 -5.19 -11.17
C ALA A 49 -2.15 -5.67 -12.45
N VAL A 50 -3.11 -4.92 -12.98
CA VAL A 50 -3.79 -5.24 -14.25
C VAL A 50 -2.77 -5.35 -15.39
N GLN A 51 -1.88 -4.36 -15.53
CA GLN A 51 -0.86 -4.40 -16.58
C GLN A 51 0.13 -5.53 -16.38
N ILE A 52 0.68 -5.68 -15.17
CA ILE A 52 1.63 -6.73 -14.87
C ILE A 52 1.03 -8.10 -15.13
N TYR A 53 -0.19 -8.34 -14.64
CA TYR A 53 -0.88 -9.61 -14.83
C TYR A 53 -1.07 -9.90 -16.32
N ASN A 54 -1.63 -8.96 -17.08
CA ASN A 54 -1.91 -9.19 -18.50
C ASN A 54 -0.66 -9.34 -19.36
N ARG A 55 0.45 -8.67 -19.00
CA ARG A 55 1.70 -8.66 -19.78
C ARG A 55 2.68 -9.77 -19.40
N ARG A 56 2.54 -10.36 -18.20
CA ARG A 56 3.43 -11.42 -17.70
C ARG A 56 2.71 -12.75 -17.61
N GLU A 57 2.87 -13.55 -18.66
CA GLU A 57 2.31 -14.90 -18.72
C GLU A 57 2.84 -15.82 -17.60
N ASP A 58 4.10 -15.64 -17.18
CA ASP A 58 4.73 -16.40 -16.11
C ASP A 58 4.07 -16.17 -14.75
N LEU A 59 3.56 -14.96 -14.49
CA LEU A 59 2.78 -14.65 -13.30
C LEU A 59 1.38 -15.25 -13.40
N ARG A 60 0.71 -15.12 -14.55
CA ARG A 60 -0.64 -15.66 -14.78
C ARG A 60 -0.73 -17.17 -14.58
N LYS A 61 0.33 -17.90 -14.95
CA LYS A 61 0.41 -19.36 -14.76
C LYS A 61 0.55 -19.76 -13.30
N LYS A 62 1.06 -18.89 -12.44
CA LYS A 62 1.39 -19.20 -11.04
C LYS A 62 0.36 -18.67 -10.04
N TYR A 63 -0.25 -17.52 -10.33
CA TYR A 63 -1.08 -16.80 -9.38
C TYR A 63 -2.39 -16.35 -10.01
N ALA A 64 -3.45 -16.34 -9.20
CA ALA A 64 -4.72 -15.75 -9.58
C ALA A 64 -4.65 -14.21 -9.56
N PHE A 65 -5.42 -13.55 -10.43
CA PHE A 65 -5.42 -12.09 -10.50
C PHE A 65 -5.75 -11.39 -9.18
N PRO A 66 -6.78 -11.81 -8.40
CA PRO A 66 -7.09 -11.16 -7.14
C PRO A 66 -5.88 -11.11 -6.21
N PHE A 67 -5.18 -12.22 -6.04
CA PHE A 67 -3.97 -12.27 -5.22
C PHE A 67 -2.94 -11.22 -5.64
N ILE A 68 -2.58 -11.18 -6.93
CA ILE A 68 -1.63 -10.19 -7.46
C ILE A 68 -2.13 -8.76 -7.22
N SER A 69 -3.39 -8.48 -7.48
CA SER A 69 -3.97 -7.15 -7.29
C SER A 69 -3.84 -6.65 -5.85
N LEU A 70 -4.11 -7.50 -4.86
CA LEU A 70 -4.03 -7.10 -3.46
C LEU A 70 -2.59 -6.83 -3.03
N GLN A 71 -1.60 -7.57 -3.55
CA GLN A 71 -0.18 -7.31 -3.24
C GLN A 71 0.26 -5.92 -3.74
N TYR A 72 -0.14 -5.55 -4.95
CA TYR A 72 0.18 -4.23 -5.49
C TYR A 72 -0.59 -3.10 -4.78
N ILE A 73 -1.88 -3.28 -4.48
CA ILE A 73 -2.67 -2.30 -3.70
C ILE A 73 -2.01 -2.07 -2.33
N ARG A 74 -1.66 -3.15 -1.62
CA ARG A 74 -0.98 -3.08 -0.33
C ARG A 74 0.35 -2.35 -0.43
N SER A 75 1.16 -2.65 -1.45
CA SER A 75 2.44 -1.98 -1.66
C SER A 75 2.27 -0.49 -1.91
N GLU A 76 1.27 -0.08 -2.70
CA GLU A 76 1.03 1.33 -3.04
C GLU A 76 0.60 2.13 -1.80
N ILE A 77 -0.34 1.60 -1.01
CA ILE A 77 -0.79 2.21 0.25
C ILE A 77 0.37 2.29 1.24
N GLY A 78 1.16 1.22 1.39
CA GLY A 78 2.33 1.21 2.26
C GLY A 78 3.37 2.27 1.88
N ASN A 79 3.61 2.45 0.57
CA ASN A 79 4.49 3.50 0.06
C ASN A 79 3.93 4.89 0.35
N HIS A 80 2.62 5.11 0.14
CA HIS A 80 1.96 6.37 0.45
C HIS A 80 2.10 6.74 1.93
N CYS A 81 1.77 5.82 2.85
CA CYS A 81 1.92 6.07 4.29
C CYS A 81 3.36 6.43 4.68
N ARG A 82 4.35 5.71 4.14
CA ARG A 82 5.77 6.01 4.38
C ARG A 82 6.18 7.39 3.88
N MET A 83 5.67 7.82 2.72
CA MET A 83 5.94 9.16 2.18
C MET A 83 5.31 10.25 3.04
N GLU A 84 4.06 10.06 3.48
CA GLU A 84 3.38 11.01 4.36
C GLU A 84 4.09 11.13 5.72
N ASP A 85 4.55 10.03 6.30
CA ASP A 85 5.31 10.07 7.55
C ASP A 85 6.70 10.68 7.38
N ALA A 86 7.34 10.49 6.22
CA ALA A 86 8.61 11.15 5.90
C ALA A 86 8.43 12.67 5.76
N LYS A 87 7.35 13.15 5.12
CA LYS A 87 7.04 14.59 5.03
C LYS A 87 6.88 15.22 6.41
N LYS A 88 6.23 14.52 7.35
CA LYS A 88 6.07 14.99 8.75
C LYS A 88 7.39 15.08 9.52
N ARG A 89 8.43 14.35 9.11
CA ARG A 89 9.78 14.37 9.72
C ARG A 89 10.67 15.49 9.18
N ASN A 90 10.26 16.21 8.14
CA ASN A 90 10.88 17.46 7.74
C ASN A 90 10.12 18.61 8.42
N PRO A 91 10.59 19.13 9.58
CA PRO A 91 9.92 20.27 10.18
C PRO A 91 9.95 21.43 9.20
N SER A 92 8.80 22.06 8.94
CA SER A 92 8.72 23.36 8.26
C SER A 92 9.40 24.49 9.06
N GLY A 93 9.85 24.20 10.28
CA GLY A 93 10.56 25.13 11.15
C GLY A 93 12.07 25.13 10.87
N THR A 94 12.65 26.32 10.97
CA THR A 94 14.08 26.62 10.96
C THR A 94 14.92 25.51 11.59
N LEU A 95 15.98 25.07 10.91
CA LEU A 95 17.01 24.22 11.48
C LEU A 95 17.59 24.91 12.72
N VAL A 96 17.18 24.50 13.92
CA VAL A 96 17.78 24.98 15.18
C VAL A 96 19.01 24.13 15.43
N SER A 97 20.19 24.77 15.45
CA SER A 97 21.44 24.13 15.87
C SER A 97 21.38 23.77 17.35
N LEU A 98 21.89 22.59 17.71
CA LEU A 98 22.00 22.10 19.10
C LEU A 98 22.95 22.92 19.98
N ASP A 99 23.70 23.86 19.40
CA ASP A 99 24.56 24.80 20.12
C ASP A 99 23.80 26.01 20.70
N ALA A 100 22.47 26.01 20.63
CA ALA A 100 21.67 27.01 21.31
C ALA A 100 21.59 26.70 22.82
N GLU A 101 22.11 27.60 23.64
CA GLU A 101 22.04 27.52 25.11
C GLU A 101 20.59 27.34 25.58
N TYR A 102 20.38 26.28 26.37
CA TYR A 102 19.06 25.78 26.77
C TYR A 102 18.43 26.71 27.81
N ALA A 103 17.28 27.33 27.48
CA ALA A 103 16.36 27.87 28.47
C ALA A 103 15.17 26.90 28.62
N ASP A 104 14.93 26.48 29.87
CA ASP A 104 13.91 25.54 30.34
C ASP A 104 12.57 25.54 29.57
N THR A 105 12.04 24.35 29.26
CA THR A 105 10.94 23.70 30.02
C THR A 105 10.38 22.48 29.28
N GLU A 106 10.22 21.40 30.06
CA GLU A 106 9.22 20.33 30.02
C GLU A 106 8.55 19.93 28.68
N ASN A 107 8.71 18.66 28.27
CA ASN A 107 7.68 17.61 28.35
C ASN A 107 8.03 16.41 27.43
N LEU A 108 8.73 15.40 27.96
CA LEU A 108 9.27 14.26 27.19
C LEU A 108 8.29 13.08 26.98
N TYR A 109 7.02 13.16 27.37
CA TYR A 109 6.24 11.94 27.57
C TYR A 109 5.23 11.48 26.50
N ASN A 110 5.23 11.98 25.26
CA ASN A 110 4.08 11.70 24.38
C ASN A 110 4.27 11.03 23.01
N CYS A 111 5.40 10.38 22.72
CA CYS A 111 5.53 9.64 21.45
C CYS A 111 6.14 8.24 21.58
N ILE A 112 5.82 7.49 22.64
CA ILE A 112 5.97 6.02 22.62
C ILE A 112 4.68 5.43 22.04
N GLY A 113 4.51 5.58 20.73
CA GLY A 113 3.45 4.95 19.95
C GLY A 113 3.99 3.75 19.18
N VAL A 114 4.13 2.62 19.87
CA VAL A 114 4.39 1.31 19.26
C VAL A 114 3.24 0.98 18.29
N VAL A 115 3.55 0.81 17.00
CA VAL A 115 2.74 -0.06 16.12
C VAL A 115 3.69 -0.96 15.34
N GLY A 116 3.66 -2.22 15.72
CA GLY A 116 4.53 -3.27 15.23
C GLY A 116 4.38 -3.53 13.74
N GLY A 117 5.51 -3.66 13.06
CA GLY A 117 5.57 -4.28 11.75
C GLY A 117 5.16 -5.74 11.87
N LYS A 118 3.98 -6.09 11.37
CA LYS A 118 3.67 -7.49 11.10
C LYS A 118 4.46 -7.92 9.87
N SER A 119 5.30 -8.94 10.06
CA SER A 119 6.12 -9.54 9.00
C SER A 119 5.23 -10.01 7.84
N PRO A 120 5.63 -9.78 6.57
CA PRO A 120 4.93 -10.29 5.39
C PRO A 120 4.64 -11.80 5.45
N GLU A 121 5.51 -12.57 6.11
CA GLU A 121 5.37 -14.02 6.25
C GLU A 121 4.14 -14.40 7.09
N SER A 122 3.79 -13.60 8.10
CA SER A 122 2.64 -13.87 8.98
C SER A 122 1.29 -13.66 8.30
N GLU A 123 1.23 -12.80 7.28
CA GLU A 123 0.03 -12.57 6.48
C GLU A 123 -0.10 -13.52 5.30
N ILE A 124 1.01 -13.95 4.68
CA ILE A 124 1.00 -14.99 3.65
C ILE A 124 0.40 -16.27 4.23
N VAL A 125 0.83 -16.67 5.44
CA VAL A 125 0.25 -17.81 6.16
C VAL A 125 -1.24 -17.61 6.46
N ALA A 126 -1.67 -16.40 6.82
CA ALA A 126 -3.10 -16.13 7.04
C ALA A 126 -3.91 -16.21 5.73
N MET A 127 -3.35 -15.76 4.61
CA MET A 127 -4.00 -15.78 3.29
C MET A 127 -4.05 -17.18 2.68
N GLU A 128 -3.01 -17.99 2.87
CA GLU A 128 -2.96 -19.41 2.47
C GLU A 128 -4.04 -20.21 3.22
N ARG A 129 -4.16 -20.03 4.54
CA ARG A 129 -5.21 -20.64 5.38
C ARG A 129 -6.63 -20.24 4.95
N MET A 130 -6.82 -19.05 4.40
CA MET A 130 -8.14 -18.59 3.92
C MET A 130 -8.50 -19.19 2.56
N THR A 131 -7.52 -19.55 1.73
CA THR A 131 -7.75 -20.19 0.43
C THR A 131 -8.19 -21.65 0.61
N GLU A 132 -7.74 -22.31 1.68
CA GLU A 132 -8.14 -23.66 2.07
C GLU A 132 -9.59 -23.77 2.59
N MET A 133 -10.22 -22.64 2.97
CA MET A 133 -11.57 -22.62 3.55
C MET A 133 -12.69 -22.42 2.50
N ILE A 134 -12.31 -22.25 1.23
CA ILE A 134 -13.23 -22.08 0.10
C ILE A 134 -13.30 -23.37 -0.74
N GLY A 135 -12.80 -24.49 -0.20
CA GLY A 135 -12.88 -25.84 -0.77
C GLY A 135 -14.05 -26.64 -0.22
#